data_AF-A0A942FRU6-F1
#
_entry.id   AF-A0A942FRU6-F1
#
_cell.length_a   1.000
_cell.length_b   1.000
_cell.length_c   1.000
_cell.angle_alpha   90.00
_cell.angle_beta   90.00
_cell.angle_gamma   90.00
#
_symmetry.space_group_name_H-M   'P 1'
#
loop_
_entity.id
_entity.type
_entity.pdbx_description
1 polymer ?
#
loop_
_entity_poly.entity_id
_entity_poly.type
_entity_poly.pdbx_seq_one_letter_code
_entity_poly.pdbx_strand_id
1 'polypeptide(L)' 'LVAENGGRAASYREEAGAGAMKPAEIRIRVDLGRGTQAASVWTCDFSYDYVKINADYRS' A
#
# COMPACT_ATOMS: atom_id res chain seq x y z
N LEU A 1 3.86 -6.34 -11.22
CA LEU A 1 4.44 -6.90 -9.98
C LEU A 1 5.48 -5.90 -9.48
N VAL A 2 5.43 -5.49 -8.21
CA VAL A 2 6.34 -4.46 -7.66
C VAL A 2 7.62 -5.10 -7.12
N ALA A 3 7.48 -6.24 -6.42
CA ALA A 3 8.58 -6.97 -5.79
C ALA A 3 8.41 -8.48 -5.98
N GLU A 4 9.53 -9.19 -6.06
CA GLU A 4 9.62 -10.65 -6.14
C GLU A 4 10.91 -11.13 -5.47
N ASN A 5 10.91 -12.34 -4.89
CA ASN A 5 12.08 -12.94 -4.26
C ASN A 5 12.83 -12.03 -3.25
N GLY A 6 12.08 -11.20 -2.52
CA GLY A 6 12.64 -10.27 -1.53
C GLY A 6 13.25 -8.99 -2.09
N GLY A 7 13.18 -8.74 -3.40
CA GLY A 7 13.70 -7.55 -4.06
C GLY A 7 12.67 -6.89 -4.99
N ARG A 8 13.01 -5.71 -5.53
CA ARG A 8 12.21 -5.07 -6.58
C ARG A 8 12.19 -5.95 -7.82
N ALA A 9 11.01 -6.17 -8.40
CA ALA A 9 10.88 -6.98 -9.60
C ALA A 9 11.63 -6.31 -10.77
N ALA A 10 12.41 -7.08 -11.54
CA ALA A 10 13.22 -6.50 -12.63
C ALA A 10 12.38 -5.86 -13.74
N SER A 11 11.14 -6.33 -13.89
CA SER A 11 10.15 -5.82 -14.84
C SER A 11 9.39 -4.58 -14.34
N TYR A 12 9.57 -4.19 -13.08
CA TYR A 12 8.84 -3.07 -12.50
C TYR A 12 9.31 -1.73 -13.08
N ARG A 13 8.34 -0.86 -13.35
CA ARG A 13 8.52 0.52 -13.82
C ARG A 13 7.69 1.44 -12.96
N GLU A 14 8.23 2.60 -12.59
CA GLU A 14 7.56 3.53 -11.68
C GLU A 14 6.24 4.05 -12.25
N GLU A 15 6.13 4.22 -13.57
CA GLU A 15 4.91 4.67 -14.22
C GLU A 15 3.75 3.69 -14.02
N ALA A 16 4.05 2.38 -13.97
CA ALA A 16 3.06 1.35 -13.70
C ALA A 16 2.61 1.38 -12.24
N GLY A 17 3.54 1.63 -11.31
CA GLY A 17 3.22 1.82 -9.89
C GLY A 17 2.36 3.07 -9.66
N ALA A 18 2.75 4.20 -10.24
CA ALA A 18 1.99 5.44 -10.19
C ALA A 18 0.58 5.25 -10.77
N GLY A 19 0.45 4.52 -11.89
CA GLY A 19 -0.85 4.17 -12.47
C GLY A 19 -1.72 3.34 -11.52
N ALA A 20 -1.14 2.34 -10.84
CA ALA A 20 -1.84 1.47 -9.91
C ALA A 20 -2.31 2.18 -8.62
N MET A 21 -1.67 3.29 -8.24
CA MET A 21 -2.03 4.09 -7.06
C MET A 21 -3.09 5.17 -7.33
N LYS A 22 -3.49 5.41 -8.60
CA LYS A 22 -4.49 6.43 -8.95
C LYS A 22 -5.91 6.15 -8.44
N PRO A 23 -6.42 4.90 -8.44
CA PRO A 23 -7.76 4.61 -7.95
C PRO A 23 -7.88 4.89 -6.45
N ALA A 24 -9.08 5.24 -5.99
CA ALA A 24 -9.36 5.48 -4.57
C ALA A 24 -9.23 4.20 -3.72
N GLU A 25 -9.56 3.05 -4.30
CA GLU A 25 -9.39 1.74 -3.64
C GLU A 25 -8.15 1.03 -4.18
N ILE A 26 -7.22 0.71 -3.29
CA ILE A 26 -5.96 0.04 -3.63
C ILE A 26 -5.93 -1.32 -2.95
N ARG A 27 -5.79 -2.38 -3.75
CA ARG A 27 -5.58 -3.74 -3.24
C ARG A 27 -4.10 -4.09 -3.24
N ILE A 28 -3.56 -4.34 -2.06
CA ILE A 28 -2.20 -4.84 -1.88
C ILE A 28 -2.27 -6.33 -1.57
N ARG A 29 -1.57 -7.15 -2.35
CA ARG A 29 -1.39 -8.59 -2.09
C ARG A 29 0.07 -8.86 -1.77
N VAL A 30 0.31 -9.45 -0.60
CA VAL A 30 1.63 -9.92 -0.17
C VAL A 30 1.58 -11.43 -0.08
N ASP A 31 2.44 -12.10 -0.83
CA ASP A 31 2.65 -13.55 -0.73
C ASP A 31 3.99 -13.79 -0.01
N LEU A 32 3.93 -14.51 1.11
CA LEU A 32 5.12 -14.81 1.92
C LEU A 32 5.80 -16.11 1.49
N GLY A 33 5.13 -16.98 0.73
CA GLY A 33 5.66 -18.30 0.38
C GLY A 33 5.91 -19.24 1.58
N ARG A 34 5.20 -19.05 2.71
CA ARG A 34 5.42 -19.80 3.98
C ARG A 34 4.26 -20.69 4.40
N GLY A 35 3.41 -21.11 3.45
CA GLY A 35 2.25 -21.97 3.68
C GLY A 35 0.99 -21.42 3.02
N THR A 36 -0.17 -21.89 3.46
CA THR A 36 -1.48 -21.59 2.86
C THR A 36 -2.36 -20.66 3.71
N GLN A 37 -1.86 -20.20 4.86
CA GLN A 37 -2.57 -19.28 5.72
C GLN A 37 -2.70 -17.90 5.08
N ALA A 38 -3.84 -17.25 5.31
CA ALA A 38 -4.14 -15.93 4.79
C ALA A 38 -4.89 -15.08 5.82
N ALA A 39 -4.69 -13.78 5.75
CA ALA A 39 -5.45 -12.77 6.49
C ALA A 39 -5.73 -11.58 5.57
N SER A 40 -6.74 -10.79 5.92
CA SER A 40 -7.08 -9.56 5.22
C SER A 40 -7.27 -8.43 6.22
N VAL A 41 -6.69 -7.28 5.92
CA VAL A 41 -6.77 -6.08 6.74
C VAL A 41 -7.23 -4.94 5.84
N TRP A 42 -8.16 -4.15 6.34
CA TRP A 42 -8.61 -2.92 5.70
C TRP A 42 -7.94 -1.75 6.38
N THR A 43 -7.44 -0.82 5.59
CA THR A 43 -6.82 0.42 6.06
C THR A 43 -7.08 1.52 5.04
N CYS A 44 -6.77 2.75 5.42
CA CYS A 44 -6.78 3.92 4.54
C CYS A 44 -5.39 4.57 4.47
N ASP A 45 -5.25 5.55 3.58
CA ASP A 45 -4.07 6.37 3.44
C ASP A 45 -3.88 7.32 4.62
N PHE A 46 -2.67 7.85 4.74
CA PHE A 46 -2.34 8.86 5.73
C PHE A 46 -2.35 10.24 5.07
N SER A 47 -3.50 10.92 5.18
CA SER A 47 -3.76 12.17 4.48
C SER A 47 -3.39 13.41 5.30
N TYR A 48 -3.21 14.54 4.59
CA TYR A 48 -3.05 15.85 5.24
C TYR A 48 -4.27 16.22 6.09
N ASP A 49 -5.47 15.89 5.62
CA ASP A 49 -6.70 16.19 6.34
C ASP A 49 -6.78 15.42 7.66
N TYR A 50 -6.31 14.16 7.70
CA TYR A 50 -6.18 13.42 8.96
C TYR A 50 -5.29 14.17 9.96
N VAL A 51 -4.14 14.68 9.50
CA VAL A 51 -3.22 15.47 10.35
C VAL A 51 -3.91 16.73 10.84
N LYS A 52 -4.54 17.50 9.94
CA LYS A 52 -5.22 18.75 10.30
C LYS A 52 -6.32 18.55 11.34
N ILE A 53 -7.16 17.54 11.16
CA ILE A 53 -8.26 17.22 12.10
C ILE A 53 -7.72 16.89 13.50
N ASN A 54 -6.60 16.18 13.58
CA ASN A 54 -6.07 15.68 14.86
C ASN A 54 -4.99 16.59 15.49
N ALA A 55 -4.39 17.51 14.72
CA ALA A 55 -3.37 18.44 15.22
C ALA A 55 -3.93 19.46 16.22
N ASP A 56 -5.20 19.85 16.05
CA ASP A 56 -5.85 20.86 16.90
C ASP A 56 -6.45 20.28 18.19
N TYR A 57 -6.25 18.99 18.47
CA TYR A 57 -6.89 18.29 19.60
C TYR A 57 -6.30 18.67 20.98
N ARG A 58 -5.21 19.45 21.03
CA ARG A 58 -4.54 19.88 22.28
C ARG A 58 -4.18 21.37 22.32
N SER A 59 -4.79 22.20 21.48
CA SER A 59 -4.64 23.67 21.51
C SER A 59 -5.52 24.31 22.57
#